data_AF-A0A2D6AVG9-F1
#
_entry.id   AF-A0A2D6AVG9-F1
#
_cell.length_a   1.000
_cell.length_b   1.000
_cell.length_c   1.000
_cell.angle_alpha   90.00
_cell.angle_beta   90.00
_cell.angle_gamma   90.00
#
_symmetry.space_group_name_H-M   'P 1'
#
loop_
_entity.id
_entity.type
_entity.pdbx_description
1 polymer ?
#
loop_
_entity_poly.entity_id
_entity_poly.type
_entity_poly.pdbx_seq_one_letter_code
_entity_poly.pdbx_strand_id
1 'polypeptide(L)'
;MKKIAILLSLGLLLTFGAQAQKSNLKGPEYKNRKPWKDSTPAVQVYAKTGETLKGPEAKNAKPMERKSGKTVLVSFGSKKDGLMGPEYKNQKPWVDEKSDAMYAKDKQKKSDGGDGMTGSI
;
A
#
# COMPACT_ATOMS: atom_id res chain seq x y z
N MET A 1 -37.07 28.36 -30.36
CA MET A 1 -36.99 27.42 -29.22
C MET A 1 -36.81 25.95 -29.63
N LYS A 2 -37.53 25.42 -30.63
CA LYS A 2 -37.38 24.03 -31.09
C LYS A 2 -35.95 23.64 -31.51
N LYS A 3 -35.23 24.52 -32.23
CA LYS A 3 -33.83 24.29 -32.64
C LYS A 3 -32.85 24.22 -31.46
N ILE A 4 -33.09 25.02 -30.41
CA ILE A 4 -32.29 25.03 -29.19
C ILE A 4 -32.56 23.77 -28.37
N ALA A 5 -33.83 23.32 -28.31
CA ALA A 5 -34.19 22.07 -27.65
C ALA A 5 -33.55 20.85 -28.32
N ILE A 6 -33.46 20.83 -29.66
CA ILE A 6 -32.77 19.76 -30.41
C ILE A 6 -31.26 19.78 -30.17
N LEU A 7 -30.64 20.96 -30.12
CA LEU A 7 -29.21 21.08 -29.82
C LEU A 7 -28.88 20.66 -28.39
N LEU A 8 -29.74 20.99 -27.43
CA LEU A 8 -29.60 20.56 -26.03
C LEU A 8 -29.80 19.06 -25.85
N SER A 9 -30.80 18.46 -26.53
CA SER A 9 -31.02 17.01 -26.44
C SER A 9 -29.90 16.20 -27.09
N LEU A 10 -29.36 16.67 -28.21
CA LEU A 10 -28.21 16.05 -28.88
C LEU A 10 -26.94 16.18 -28.03
N GLY A 11 -26.71 17.33 -27.41
CA GLY A 11 -25.59 17.53 -26.48
C GLY A 11 -25.68 16.65 -25.24
N LEU A 12 -26.89 16.43 -24.71
CA LEU A 12 -27.11 15.59 -23.53
C LEU A 12 -26.94 14.09 -23.83
N LEU A 13 -27.28 13.63 -25.03
CA LEU A 13 -27.11 12.23 -25.44
C LEU A 13 -25.63 11.82 -25.58
N LEU A 14 -24.74 12.75 -25.91
CA LEU A 14 -23.32 12.46 -26.12
C LEU A 14 -22.49 12.38 -24.82
N THR A 15 -23.03 12.84 -23.68
CA THR A 15 -22.29 12.89 -22.41
C THR A 15 -22.43 11.61 -21.56
N PHE A 16 -23.33 10.69 -21.90
CA PHE A 16 -23.56 9.44 -21.15
C PHE A 16 -22.54 8.31 -21.42
N GLY A 17 -21.49 8.54 -22.20
CA GLY A 17 -20.53 7.50 -22.61
C GLY A 17 -19.44 7.12 -21.60
N ALA A 18 -19.31 7.82 -20.47
CA ALA A 18 -18.22 7.58 -19.52
C ALA A 18 -18.67 6.69 -18.36
N GLN A 19 -18.53 5.36 -18.49
CA GLN A 19 -18.80 4.42 -17.39
C GLN A 19 -17.63 3.45 -17.17
N ALA A 20 -16.78 3.80 -16.19
CA ALA A 20 -16.17 2.99 -15.11
C ALA A 20 -15.71 1.53 -15.31
N GLN A 21 -15.70 0.94 -16.51
CA GLN A 21 -15.29 -0.45 -16.69
C GLN A 21 -13.76 -0.56 -16.74
N LYS A 22 -13.17 -1.14 -15.68
CA LYS A 22 -11.72 -1.42 -15.57
C LYS A 22 -11.22 -2.44 -16.63
N SER A 23 -12.12 -3.18 -17.27
CA SER A 23 -11.77 -4.22 -18.24
C SER A 23 -12.77 -4.29 -19.40
N ASN A 24 -12.30 -4.51 -20.62
CA ASN A 24 -13.11 -4.73 -21.82
C ASN A 24 -13.65 -6.17 -21.97
N LEU A 25 -13.58 -6.98 -20.90
CA LEU A 25 -14.04 -8.37 -20.90
C LEU A 25 -15.55 -8.43 -21.13
N LYS A 26 -15.97 -9.29 -22.07
CA LYS A 26 -17.39 -9.50 -22.42
C LYS A 26 -17.71 -11.00 -22.40
N GLY A 27 -18.98 -11.33 -22.23
CA GLY A 27 -19.46 -12.71 -22.34
C GLY A 27 -18.94 -13.65 -21.24
N PRO A 28 -18.62 -14.93 -21.56
CA PRO A 28 -18.19 -15.93 -20.58
C PRO A 28 -16.93 -15.53 -19.81
N GLU A 29 -15.99 -14.83 -20.45
CA GLU A 29 -14.75 -14.37 -19.82
C GLU A 29 -15.01 -13.38 -18.69
N TYR A 30 -16.01 -12.50 -18.86
CA TYR A 30 -16.43 -11.59 -17.79
C TYR A 30 -17.00 -12.35 -16.59
N LYS A 31 -17.83 -13.37 -16.84
CA LYS A 31 -18.45 -14.18 -15.78
C LYS A 31 -17.42 -15.06 -15.05
N ASN A 32 -16.40 -15.53 -15.75
CA ASN A 32 -15.34 -16.38 -15.20
C ASN A 32 -14.13 -15.58 -14.67
N ARG A 33 -14.16 -14.25 -14.77
CA ARG A 33 -13.12 -13.37 -14.21
C ARG A 33 -13.08 -13.54 -12.70
N LYS A 34 -11.86 -13.64 -12.15
CA LYS A 34 -11.59 -13.76 -10.71
C LYS A 34 -10.97 -12.46 -10.20
N PRO A 35 -11.75 -11.51 -9.66
CA PRO A 35 -11.26 -10.18 -9.29
C PRO A 35 -10.09 -10.19 -8.29
N TRP A 36 -10.00 -11.21 -7.44
CA TRP A 36 -8.92 -11.39 -6.47
C TRP A 36 -7.57 -11.81 -7.09
N LYS A 37 -7.54 -12.12 -8.38
CA LYS A 37 -6.27 -12.32 -9.13
C LYS A 37 -5.74 -11.02 -9.72
N ASP A 38 -6.56 -9.97 -9.80
CA ASP A 38 -6.13 -8.70 -10.34
C ASP A 38 -5.29 -7.97 -9.29
N SER A 39 -3.97 -7.91 -9.51
CA SER A 39 -3.10 -7.11 -8.64
C SER A 39 -3.55 -5.65 -8.67
N THR A 40 -3.83 -5.09 -7.50
CA THR A 40 -3.99 -3.65 -7.35
C THR A 40 -2.60 -3.00 -7.32
N PRO A 41 -2.31 -2.07 -8.26
CA PRO A 41 -1.01 -1.41 -8.25
C PRO A 41 -0.85 -0.63 -6.95
N ALA A 42 0.39 -0.59 -6.44
CA ALA A 42 0.68 0.16 -5.25
C ALA A 42 0.42 1.65 -5.50
N VAL A 43 -0.45 2.25 -4.68
CA VAL A 43 -0.79 3.68 -4.83
C VAL A 43 0.12 4.50 -3.93
N GLN A 44 0.81 5.45 -4.55
CA GLN A 44 1.61 6.44 -3.83
C GLN A 44 0.69 7.59 -3.40
N VAL A 45 0.61 7.83 -2.09
CA VAL A 45 -0.06 9.02 -1.55
C VAL A 45 0.94 9.92 -0.85
N TYR A 46 0.67 11.22 -0.92
CA TYR A 46 1.40 12.22 -0.15
C TYR A 46 0.70 12.43 1.18
N ALA A 47 1.26 11.90 2.26
CA ALA A 47 0.77 12.15 3.60
C ALA A 47 1.61 13.26 4.25
N LYS A 48 0.96 14.29 4.81
CA LYS A 48 1.66 15.19 5.72
C LYS A 48 1.82 14.49 7.06
N THR A 49 3.06 14.12 7.39
CA THR A 49 3.36 13.68 8.76
C THR A 49 3.26 14.87 9.69
N GLY A 50 2.85 14.66 10.94
CA GLY A 50 2.80 15.67 11.99
C GLY A 50 3.66 15.27 13.17
N GLU A 51 3.72 16.13 14.18
CA GLU A 51 4.38 15.79 15.45
C GLU A 51 3.75 14.53 16.06
N THR A 52 4.60 13.55 16.37
CA THR A 52 4.16 12.30 17.00
C THR A 52 4.40 12.39 18.50
N LEU A 53 3.58 13.18 19.19
CA LEU A 53 3.61 13.29 20.64
C LEU A 53 2.96 12.05 21.28
N LYS A 54 3.50 11.59 22.41
CA LYS A 54 2.97 10.45 23.18
C LYS A 54 2.79 10.83 24.64
N GLY A 55 1.90 10.15 25.35
CA GLY A 55 1.76 10.31 26.80
C GLY A 55 1.18 11.67 27.23
N PRO A 56 1.61 12.23 28.37
CA PRO A 56 1.08 13.49 28.92
C PRO A 56 1.23 14.68 27.96
N GLU A 57 2.33 14.73 27.22
CA GLU A 57 2.60 15.77 26.23
C GLU A 57 1.57 15.78 25.09
N ALA A 58 1.13 14.60 24.64
CA ALA A 58 0.10 14.49 23.61
C ALA A 58 -1.26 15.03 24.09
N LYS A 59 -1.58 14.82 25.38
CA LYS A 59 -2.84 15.29 25.99
C LYS A 59 -2.85 16.80 26.22
N ASN A 60 -1.68 17.36 26.51
CA ASN A 60 -1.52 18.79 26.81
C ASN A 60 -1.19 19.63 25.56
N ALA A 61 -0.95 19.00 24.41
CA ALA A 61 -0.61 19.69 23.18
C ALA A 61 -1.82 20.45 22.60
N LYS A 62 -1.67 21.77 22.46
CA LYS A 62 -2.68 22.64 21.83
C LYS A 62 -2.67 22.47 20.31
N PRO A 63 -3.84 22.32 19.66
CA PRO A 63 -3.90 22.12 18.22
C PRO A 63 -3.24 23.21 17.38
N MET A 64 -3.31 24.48 17.79
CA MET A 64 -2.74 25.61 17.04
C MET A 64 -1.21 25.71 17.10
N GLU A 65 -0.58 25.10 18.10
CA GLU A 65 0.88 25.14 18.29
C GLU A 65 1.58 23.92 17.64
N ARG A 66 0.81 23.01 17.05
CA ARG A 66 1.36 21.79 16.44
C ARG A 66 2.12 22.09 15.16
N LYS A 67 3.34 21.58 15.06
CA LYS A 67 4.12 21.72 13.83
C LYS A 67 3.57 20.76 12.78
N SER A 68 3.35 21.30 11.58
CA SER A 68 3.15 20.48 10.39
C SER A 68 4.49 19.86 9.99
N GLY A 69 4.52 18.54 9.85
CA GLY A 69 5.70 17.83 9.41
C GLY A 69 5.81 17.74 7.89
N LYS A 70 6.71 16.87 7.45
CA LYS A 70 7.08 16.76 6.04
C LYS A 70 6.05 15.93 5.27
N THR A 71 5.88 16.27 4.01
CA THR A 71 5.17 15.41 3.07
C THR A 71 6.00 14.16 2.84
N VAL A 72 5.47 13.00 3.19
CA VAL A 72 6.09 11.70 2.96
C VAL A 72 5.31 10.94 1.89
N LEU A 73 6.05 10.23 1.05
CA LEU A 73 5.49 9.30 0.08
C LEU A 73 5.12 8.01 0.82
N VAL A 74 3.83 7.71 0.91
CA VAL A 74 3.34 6.45 1.48
C VAL A 74 2.88 5.57 0.33
N SER A 75 3.51 4.41 0.19
CA SER A 75 3.10 3.40 -0.77
C SER A 75 2.14 2.41 -0.11
N PHE A 76 0.92 2.32 -0.60
CA PHE A 76 -0.03 1.30 -0.19
C PHE A 76 0.04 0.11 -1.15
N GLY A 77 0.62 -0.99 -0.70
CA GLY A 77 0.68 -2.25 -1.43
C GLY A 77 0.78 -3.41 -0.45
N SER A 78 0.16 -4.53 -0.79
CA SER A 78 0.21 -5.74 0.02
C SER A 78 1.43 -6.57 -0.40
N LYS A 79 2.39 -6.74 0.52
CA LYS A 79 3.51 -7.69 0.34
C LYS A 79 3.05 -9.16 0.28
N LYS A 80 1.77 -9.39 0.53
CA LYS A 80 1.09 -10.69 0.47
C LYS A 80 0.60 -11.03 -0.92
N ASP A 81 0.64 -10.07 -1.85
CA ASP A 81 0.14 -10.28 -3.20
C ASP A 81 1.03 -11.31 -3.93
N GLY A 82 0.44 -12.46 -4.25
CA GLY A 82 1.12 -13.57 -4.90
C GLY A 82 1.75 -14.62 -3.97
N LEU A 83 1.85 -14.36 -2.66
CA LEU A 83 2.31 -15.38 -1.71
C LEU A 83 1.21 -16.43 -1.48
N MET A 84 1.59 -17.71 -1.50
CA MET A 84 0.68 -18.84 -1.34
C MET A 84 1.21 -19.84 -0.32
N GLY A 85 0.30 -20.65 0.25
CA GLY A 85 0.68 -21.77 1.11
C GLY A 85 1.39 -21.36 2.41
N PRO A 86 2.42 -22.12 2.84
CA PRO A 86 3.15 -21.85 4.08
C PRO A 86 3.79 -20.46 4.13
N GLU A 87 4.31 -19.98 3.00
CA GLU A 87 4.98 -18.67 2.92
C GLU A 87 4.02 -17.52 3.26
N TYR A 88 2.79 -17.56 2.75
CA TYR A 88 1.74 -16.58 3.09
C TYR A 88 1.40 -16.58 4.59
N LYS A 89 1.31 -17.77 5.19
CA LYS A 89 0.96 -17.93 6.61
C LYS A 89 2.09 -17.49 7.54
N ASN A 90 3.33 -17.73 7.12
CA ASN A 90 4.52 -17.39 7.89
C ASN A 90 4.95 -15.93 7.73
N GLN A 91 4.34 -15.18 6.81
CA GLN A 91 4.63 -13.77 6.66
C GLN A 91 4.03 -12.96 7.82
N LYS A 92 4.94 -12.40 8.60
CA LYS A 92 4.66 -11.60 9.79
C LYS A 92 4.29 -10.15 9.41
N PRO A 93 3.12 -9.63 9.83
CA PRO A 93 2.69 -8.26 9.53
C PRO A 93 3.62 -7.15 10.03
N TRP A 94 4.40 -7.42 11.07
CA TRP A 94 5.29 -6.44 11.73
C TRP A 94 6.73 -6.48 11.20
N VAL A 95 7.00 -7.29 10.18
CA VAL A 95 8.31 -7.39 9.57
C VAL A 95 8.35 -6.46 8.35
N ASP A 96 9.08 -5.36 8.50
CA ASP A 96 9.41 -4.44 7.41
C ASP A 96 10.78 -4.81 6.78
N GLU A 97 11.06 -4.31 5.57
CA GLU A 97 12.33 -4.60 4.86
C GLU A 97 13.57 -4.23 5.69
N LYS A 98 13.45 -3.19 6.53
CA LYS A 98 14.51 -2.79 7.46
C LYS A 98 14.77 -3.84 8.52
N SER A 99 13.71 -4.38 9.13
CA SER A 99 13.79 -5.42 10.16
C SER A 99 14.31 -6.73 9.59
N ASP A 100 13.95 -7.09 8.36
CA ASP A 100 14.49 -8.27 7.66
C ASP A 100 15.98 -8.12 7.37
N ALA A 101 16.40 -6.97 6.84
CA ALA A 101 17.81 -6.67 6.59
C ALA A 101 18.65 -6.67 7.89
N MET A 102 18.08 -6.19 8.99
CA MET A 102 18.71 -6.21 10.30
C MET A 102 18.82 -7.63 10.86
N TYR A 103 17.76 -8.42 10.78
CA TYR A 103 17.74 -9.81 11.22
C TYR A 103 18.68 -10.72 10.40
N ALA A 104 18.79 -10.46 9.10
CA ALA A 104 19.75 -11.14 8.23
C ALA A 104 21.21 -10.81 8.61
N LYS A 105 21.51 -9.54 8.90
CA LYS A 105 22.84 -9.13 9.41
C LYS A 105 23.18 -9.77 10.75
N ASP A 106 22.22 -9.85 11.66
CA ASP A 106 22.44 -10.47 12.98
C ASP A 106 22.71 -11.98 12.87
N LYS A 107 22.09 -12.68 11.93
CA LYS A 107 22.41 -14.08 11.63
C LYS A 107 23.81 -14.23 11.05
N GLN A 108 24.20 -13.37 10.12
CA GLN A 108 25.51 -13.41 9.48
C GLN A 108 26.64 -13.11 10.48
N LYS A 109 26.43 -12.14 11.39
CA LYS A 109 27.38 -11.87 12.48
C LYS A 109 27.51 -13.04 13.48
N LYS A 110 26.47 -13.86 13.63
CA LYS A 110 26.49 -15.06 14.48
C LYS A 110 27.19 -16.26 13.83
N SER A 111 27.13 -16.38 12.50
CA SER A 111 27.93 -17.40 11.79
C SER A 111 29.41 -17.04 11.77
N ASP A 112 29.73 -15.76 11.63
CA ASP A 112 31.11 -15.31 11.47
C ASP A 112 31.86 -15.14 12.81
N GLY A 113 31.14 -15.17 13.94
CA GLY A 113 31.70 -15.09 15.30
C GLY A 113 31.84 -16.44 16.02
N GLY A 114 31.67 -17.55 15.29
CA GLY A 114 31.61 -18.91 15.85
C GLY A 114 32.93 -19.69 15.90
N ASP A 115 34.05 -19.11 15.45
CA ASP A 115 35.34 -19.80 15.40
C ASP A 115 36.34 -19.12 16.36
N GLY A 116 36.30 -19.50 17.64
CA GLY A 116 37.17 -18.87 18.62
C GLY A 116 37.12 -19.43 20.05
N MET A 117 36.90 -20.73 20.23
CA MET A 117 37.24 -21.39 21.50
C MET A 117 38.19 -22.56 21.21
N THR A 118 39.47 -22.28 21.36
CA THR A 118 40.57 -23.25 21.44
C THR A 118 40.28 -24.25 22.55
N GLY A 119 40.08 -25.52 22.20
CA GLY A 119 40.15 -26.63 23.14
C GLY A 119 41.60 -26.87 23.52
N SER A 120 41.99 -26.47 24.73
CA SER A 120 43.16 -27.02 25.41
C SER A 120 42.70 -28.21 26.25
N ILE A 121 43.18 -29.40 25.89
CA ILE A 121 43.32 -30.55 26.80
C ILE A 121 44.78 -30.57 27.23
#